data_AF-A0A328AYP5-F1
#
_entry.id   AF-A0A328AYP5-F1
#
_cell.length_a   1.000
_cell.length_b   1.000
_cell.length_c   1.000
_cell.angle_alpha   90.00
_cell.angle_beta   90.00
_cell.angle_gamma   90.00
#
_symmetry.space_group_name_H-M   'P 1'
#
loop_
_entity.id
_entity.type
_entity.pdbx_description
1 polymer ?
#
loop_
_entity_poly.entity_id
_entity_poly.type
_entity_poly.pdbx_seq_one_letter_code
_entity_poly.pdbx_strand_id
1 'polypeptide(L)'
;MRTAFASLILAAGLAGAAQAQAPATTTPAPSTPTPAAAPPSGPAPTTSSQPLPPLSPVPQAAPASPAGAAPQGAPAAAAAPPPVLPTSGDGAVVLSVLEKVCVPIVRGQKLEDVAKANGMKLNRRDGSWTMGLGGDKNYTVSIFPQGSNKDVCQGEVHFAVGQDKPIVGAINTWAFLHQPELILQANYVNVDPDGIKRVRKSWEHLESNASIAVNFSTLSKPDGSSLNGRFDTGTLFYQERKF
;
A
#
# COMPACT_ATOMS: atom_id res chain seq x y z
N MET A 1 35.88 6.00 -48.81
CA MET A 1 35.65 4.53 -48.87
C MET A 1 34.73 4.20 -47.69
N ARG A 2 33.40 4.32 -47.73
CA ARG A 2 32.37 3.59 -48.50
C ARG A 2 32.50 2.06 -48.40
N THR A 3 32.01 1.49 -47.31
CA THR A 3 31.64 0.07 -47.19
C THR A 3 30.28 -0.02 -46.52
N ALA A 4 29.26 -0.30 -47.34
CA ALA A 4 27.88 -0.54 -46.94
C ALA A 4 27.72 -2.05 -46.67
N PHE A 5 27.22 -2.41 -45.49
CA PHE A 5 26.81 -3.79 -45.18
C PHE A 5 25.28 -3.88 -45.31
N ALA A 6 24.85 -4.31 -46.50
CA ALA A 6 23.49 -4.75 -46.75
C ALA A 6 23.33 -6.18 -46.18
N SER A 7 22.56 -6.31 -45.11
CA SER A 7 22.12 -7.63 -44.62
C SER A 7 20.77 -8.00 -45.24
N LEU A 8 20.80 -9.12 -45.94
CA LEU A 8 19.70 -9.74 -46.67
C LEU A 8 18.67 -10.32 -45.70
N ILE A 9 17.41 -9.88 -45.79
CA ILE A 9 16.28 -10.48 -45.06
C ILE A 9 15.72 -11.62 -45.93
N LEU A 10 15.89 -12.86 -45.49
CA LEU A 10 15.17 -14.01 -46.04
C LEU A 10 13.81 -14.12 -45.35
N ALA A 11 12.73 -13.80 -46.08
CA ALA A 11 11.37 -14.08 -45.67
C ALA A 11 11.00 -15.50 -46.13
N ALA A 12 10.91 -16.45 -45.19
CA ALA A 12 10.31 -17.75 -45.41
C ALA A 12 8.89 -17.73 -44.81
N GLY A 13 7.90 -17.67 -45.70
CA GLY A 13 6.49 -17.83 -45.35
C GLY A 13 6.20 -19.28 -44.97
N LEU A 14 5.59 -19.47 -43.81
CA LEU A 14 4.84 -20.67 -43.46
C LEU A 14 3.36 -20.34 -43.50
N ALA A 15 2.71 -20.87 -44.53
CA ALA A 15 1.27 -20.98 -44.63
C ALA A 15 0.80 -22.26 -43.93
N GLY A 16 -0.35 -22.19 -43.25
CA GLY A 16 -1.07 -23.33 -42.67
C GLY A 16 -1.36 -23.12 -41.17
N ALA A 17 -2.59 -23.19 -40.66
CA ALA A 17 -3.88 -23.52 -41.24
C ALA A 17 -4.98 -22.72 -40.51
N ALA A 18 -6.00 -22.29 -41.26
CA ALA A 18 -7.22 -21.75 -40.70
C ALA A 18 -7.95 -22.86 -39.93
N GLN A 19 -8.02 -22.75 -38.60
CA GLN A 19 -8.94 -23.56 -37.82
C GLN A 19 -10.33 -22.93 -37.93
N ALA A 20 -11.20 -23.60 -38.68
CA ALA A 20 -12.63 -23.35 -38.67
C ALA A 20 -13.14 -23.55 -37.24
N GLN A 21 -13.77 -22.51 -36.69
CA GLN A 21 -14.46 -22.56 -35.41
C GLN A 21 -15.62 -23.55 -35.52
N ALA A 22 -15.55 -24.63 -34.76
CA ALA A 22 -16.71 -25.48 -34.51
C ALA A 22 -17.78 -24.66 -33.77
N PRO A 23 -19.08 -24.82 -34.10
CA PRO A 23 -20.16 -24.18 -33.36
C PRO A 23 -20.13 -24.61 -31.90
N ALA A 24 -20.31 -23.64 -31.01
CA ALA A 24 -20.35 -23.83 -29.57
C ALA A 24 -21.36 -24.92 -29.19
N THR A 25 -20.86 -26.02 -28.64
CA THR A 25 -21.69 -26.91 -27.81
C THR A 25 -22.16 -26.10 -26.61
N THR A 26 -23.46 -25.88 -26.51
CA THR A 26 -24.11 -25.30 -25.34
C THR A 26 -23.92 -26.25 -24.15
N THR A 27 -22.92 -25.95 -23.32
CA THR A 27 -22.83 -26.48 -21.96
C THR A 27 -24.08 -26.04 -21.19
N PRO A 28 -24.77 -26.95 -20.49
CA PRO A 28 -25.86 -26.55 -19.61
C PRO A 28 -25.35 -25.54 -18.59
N ALA A 29 -26.12 -24.47 -18.37
CA ALA A 29 -25.83 -23.47 -17.36
C ALA A 29 -25.61 -24.16 -15.99
N PRO A 30 -24.59 -23.77 -15.22
CA PRO A 30 -24.52 -24.16 -13.82
C PRO A 30 -25.80 -23.66 -13.14
N SER A 31 -26.58 -24.59 -12.61
CA SER A 31 -27.75 -24.33 -11.79
C SER A 31 -27.36 -23.35 -10.69
N THR A 32 -28.02 -22.21 -10.67
CA THR A 32 -28.00 -21.25 -9.57
C THR A 32 -28.24 -21.99 -8.25
N PRO A 33 -27.38 -21.85 -7.24
CA PRO A 33 -27.71 -22.34 -5.92
C PRO A 33 -28.96 -21.58 -5.46
N THR A 34 -30.02 -22.33 -5.19
CA THR A 34 -31.21 -21.87 -4.49
C THR A 34 -30.77 -21.14 -3.21
N PRO A 35 -31.26 -19.92 -2.94
CA PRO A 35 -31.03 -19.28 -1.65
C PRO A 35 -31.53 -20.22 -0.55
N ALA A 36 -30.63 -20.63 0.34
CA ALA A 36 -31.01 -21.37 1.54
C ALA A 36 -32.07 -20.56 2.29
N ALA A 37 -33.18 -21.21 2.62
CA ALA A 37 -34.26 -20.65 3.41
C ALA A 37 -33.69 -20.09 4.73
N ALA A 38 -34.16 -18.89 5.09
CA ALA A 38 -33.86 -18.28 6.37
C ALA A 38 -34.23 -19.25 7.51
N PRO A 39 -33.36 -19.44 8.52
CA PRO A 39 -33.71 -20.23 9.69
C PRO A 39 -34.90 -19.59 10.42
N PRO A 40 -35.81 -20.40 11.01
CA PRO A 40 -36.94 -19.89 11.77
C PRO A 40 -36.45 -19.09 12.99
N SER A 41 -37.10 -17.96 13.24
CA SER A 41 -36.95 -17.12 14.42
C SER A 41 -37.06 -17.97 15.68
N GLY A 42 -35.94 -18.13 16.39
CA GLY A 42 -35.92 -18.76 17.70
C GLY A 42 -36.75 -17.96 18.71
N PRO A 43 -37.39 -18.62 19.68
CA PRO A 43 -38.24 -17.97 20.67
C PRO A 43 -37.43 -17.01 21.57
N ALA A 44 -38.10 -15.92 21.94
CA ALA A 44 -37.60 -14.89 22.85
C ALA A 44 -37.07 -15.49 24.16
N PRO A 45 -35.97 -14.95 24.74
CA PRO A 45 -35.48 -15.40 26.03
C PRO A 45 -36.49 -15.05 27.13
N THR A 46 -37.02 -16.08 27.77
CA THR A 46 -37.74 -16.03 29.04
C THR A 46 -36.84 -15.47 30.14
N THR A 47 -37.29 -14.37 30.74
CA THR A 47 -36.79 -13.78 31.98
C THR A 47 -36.81 -14.82 33.10
N SER A 48 -35.63 -15.29 33.50
CA SER A 48 -35.46 -16.12 34.69
C SER A 48 -35.33 -15.22 35.91
N SER A 49 -36.31 -15.31 36.80
CA SER A 49 -36.31 -14.70 38.12
C SER A 49 -35.28 -15.38 39.02
N GLN A 50 -34.12 -14.75 39.21
CA GLN A 50 -33.14 -15.17 40.21
C GLN A 50 -33.39 -14.40 41.53
N PRO A 51 -33.43 -15.05 42.71
CA PRO A 51 -33.56 -14.37 43.99
C PRO A 51 -32.29 -13.59 44.34
N LEU A 52 -32.47 -12.38 44.90
CA LEU A 52 -31.40 -11.53 45.41
C LEU A 52 -30.63 -12.19 46.58
N PRO A 53 -29.29 -12.06 46.63
CA PRO A 53 -28.51 -12.36 47.83
C PRO A 53 -28.70 -11.26 48.92
N PRO A 54 -28.53 -11.60 50.21
CA PRO A 54 -28.72 -10.67 51.32
C PRO A 54 -27.67 -9.54 51.36
N LEU A 55 -28.14 -8.37 51.79
CA LEU A 55 -27.40 -7.12 52.00
C LEU A 55 -26.27 -7.30 53.02
N SER A 56 -25.04 -6.96 52.62
CA SER A 56 -23.91 -6.74 53.53
C SER A 56 -24.05 -5.40 54.28
N PRO A 57 -23.51 -5.27 55.50
CA PRO A 57 -23.71 -4.09 56.34
C PRO A 57 -22.99 -2.83 55.82
N VAL A 58 -23.64 -1.69 56.07
CA VAL A 58 -23.17 -0.33 55.81
C VAL A 58 -21.90 -0.02 56.63
N PRO A 59 -20.78 0.41 56.01
CA PRO A 59 -19.67 1.00 56.74
C PRO A 59 -20.00 2.41 57.22
N GLN A 60 -19.77 2.60 58.51
CA GLN A 60 -19.85 3.81 59.32
C GLN A 60 -19.12 5.01 58.69
N ALA A 61 -19.76 6.18 58.77
CA ALA A 61 -19.24 7.46 58.28
C ALA A 61 -17.91 7.84 58.94
N ALA A 62 -16.89 8.11 58.10
CA ALA A 62 -15.64 8.73 58.50
C ALA A 62 -15.71 10.26 58.35
N PRO A 63 -15.05 11.04 59.23
CA PRO A 63 -15.14 12.49 59.26
C PRO A 63 -14.51 13.17 58.04
N ALA A 64 -15.12 14.30 57.64
CA ALA A 64 -14.72 15.13 56.51
C ALA A 64 -13.29 15.69 56.67
N SER A 65 -12.43 15.39 55.70
CA SER A 65 -11.13 16.06 55.52
C SER A 65 -11.31 17.44 54.85
N PRO A 66 -10.45 18.43 55.15
CA PRO A 66 -10.55 19.78 54.61
C PRO A 66 -10.34 19.80 53.09
N ALA A 67 -11.08 20.67 52.42
CA ALA A 67 -10.97 20.96 50.99
C ALA A 67 -9.52 21.30 50.61
N GLY A 68 -8.85 20.38 49.93
CA GLY A 68 -7.58 20.61 49.27
C GLY A 68 -7.76 21.55 48.08
N ALA A 69 -6.86 22.52 47.96
CA ALA A 69 -6.83 23.52 46.91
C ALA A 69 -6.92 22.89 45.51
N ALA A 70 -7.72 23.51 44.64
CA ALA A 70 -7.82 23.16 43.23
C ALA A 70 -6.42 23.15 42.59
N PRO A 71 -6.05 22.12 41.81
CA PRO A 71 -4.82 22.13 41.04
C PRO A 71 -4.83 23.35 40.11
N GLN A 72 -3.84 24.23 40.27
CA GLN A 72 -3.53 25.25 39.28
C GLN A 72 -3.35 24.54 37.93
N GLY A 73 -4.12 24.97 36.94
CA GLY A 73 -4.04 24.44 35.57
C GLY A 73 -2.59 24.49 35.10
N ALA A 74 -2.03 23.32 34.80
CA ALA A 74 -0.76 23.23 34.11
C ALA A 74 -0.84 24.10 32.84
N PRO A 75 0.19 24.91 32.52
CA PRO A 75 0.23 25.66 31.28
C PRO A 75 -0.04 24.71 30.11
N ALA A 76 -0.97 25.09 29.23
CA ALA A 76 -1.20 24.36 27.98
C ALA A 76 0.16 24.19 27.28
N ALA A 77 0.59 22.95 27.11
CA ALA A 77 1.82 22.64 26.40
C ALA A 77 1.73 23.28 25.01
N ALA A 78 2.72 24.10 24.65
CA ALA A 78 2.82 24.65 23.31
C ALA A 78 2.72 23.50 22.29
N ALA A 79 1.84 23.63 21.30
CA ALA A 79 1.68 22.63 20.27
C ALA A 79 3.06 22.36 19.64
N ALA A 80 3.44 21.08 19.55
CA ALA A 80 4.67 20.69 18.88
C ALA A 80 4.67 21.25 17.44
N PRO A 81 5.81 21.72 16.92
CA PRO A 81 5.87 22.22 15.55
C PRO A 81 5.40 21.12 14.57
N PRO A 82 4.72 21.49 13.48
CA PRO A 82 4.25 20.52 12.50
C PRO A 82 5.44 19.73 11.95
N PRO A 83 5.27 18.41 11.72
CA PRO A 83 6.35 17.59 11.21
C PRO A 83 6.78 18.09 9.82
N VAL A 84 8.06 17.94 9.49
CA VAL A 84 8.62 18.33 8.19
C VAL A 84 9.00 17.10 7.38
N LEU A 85 8.85 17.18 6.06
CA LEU A 85 9.27 16.11 5.16
C LEU A 85 10.80 15.95 5.21
N PRO A 86 11.32 14.71 5.15
CA PRO A 86 12.75 14.51 5.00
C PRO A 86 13.23 15.08 3.67
N THR A 87 14.34 15.81 3.70
CA THR A 87 14.96 16.40 2.50
C THR A 87 16.16 15.59 2.01
N SER A 88 16.56 14.54 2.74
CA SER A 88 17.67 13.65 2.40
C SER A 88 17.40 12.21 2.85
N GLY A 89 18.22 11.28 2.33
CA GLY A 89 18.13 9.85 2.61
C GLY A 89 17.07 9.11 1.79
N ASP A 90 16.99 7.79 1.97
CA ASP A 90 16.12 6.88 1.21
C ASP A 90 14.66 7.32 1.21
N GLY A 91 14.15 7.74 2.38
CA GLY A 91 12.79 8.27 2.51
C GLY A 91 12.52 9.50 1.63
N ALA A 92 13.46 10.45 1.57
CA ALA A 92 13.32 11.63 0.71
C ALA A 92 13.32 11.29 -0.78
N VAL A 93 14.12 10.30 -1.20
CA VAL A 93 14.14 9.84 -2.60
C VAL A 93 12.83 9.16 -2.96
N VAL A 94 12.32 8.27 -2.09
CA VAL A 94 11.02 7.60 -2.30
C VAL A 94 9.88 8.62 -2.38
N LEU A 95 9.86 9.64 -1.51
CA LEU A 95 8.88 10.72 -1.58
C LEU A 95 9.01 11.55 -2.86
N SER A 96 10.24 11.86 -3.29
CA SER A 96 10.44 12.56 -4.56
C SER A 96 9.90 11.76 -5.75
N VAL A 97 10.03 10.43 -5.74
CA VAL A 97 9.43 9.58 -6.78
C VAL A 97 7.90 9.57 -6.66
N LEU A 98 7.36 9.50 -5.45
CA LEU A 98 5.92 9.54 -5.25
C LEU A 98 5.32 10.85 -5.81
N GLU A 99 5.86 11.99 -5.42
CA GLU A 99 5.33 13.31 -5.79
C GLU A 99 5.61 13.71 -7.24
N LYS A 100 6.81 13.41 -7.75
CA LYS A 100 7.24 13.91 -9.07
C LYS A 100 7.09 12.90 -10.19
N VAL A 101 6.83 11.63 -9.87
CA VAL A 101 6.63 10.56 -10.86
C VAL A 101 5.26 9.93 -10.68
N CYS A 102 4.94 9.36 -9.52
CA CYS A 102 3.68 8.63 -9.34
C CYS A 102 2.43 9.51 -9.44
N VAL A 103 2.42 10.67 -8.77
CA VAL A 103 1.26 11.59 -8.82
C VAL A 103 1.00 12.06 -10.26
N PRO A 104 2.00 12.55 -11.02
CA PRO A 104 1.77 12.95 -12.41
C PRO A 104 1.31 11.82 -13.33
N ILE A 105 1.85 10.60 -13.22
CA ILE A 105 1.43 9.52 -14.13
C ILE A 105 0.01 9.05 -13.86
N VAL A 106 -0.40 8.98 -12.59
CA VAL A 106 -1.79 8.66 -12.23
C VAL A 106 -2.75 9.74 -12.73
N ARG A 107 -2.28 10.99 -12.82
CA ARG A 107 -3.02 12.11 -13.40
C ARG A 107 -2.87 12.23 -14.93
N GLY A 108 -2.34 11.21 -15.59
CA GLY A 108 -2.32 11.08 -17.05
C GLY A 108 -1.06 11.58 -17.75
N GLN A 109 -0.01 11.98 -17.02
CA GLN A 109 1.29 12.26 -17.65
C GLN A 109 1.97 10.97 -18.12
N LYS A 110 2.78 11.08 -19.17
CA LYS A 110 3.53 9.93 -19.70
C LYS A 110 4.68 9.59 -18.77
N LEU A 111 4.73 8.33 -18.32
CA LEU A 111 5.80 7.83 -17.44
C LEU A 111 7.20 8.13 -17.97
N GLU A 112 7.44 7.95 -19.27
CA GLU A 112 8.76 8.20 -19.86
C GLU A 112 9.22 9.65 -19.69
N ASP A 113 8.32 10.62 -19.89
CA ASP A 113 8.65 12.04 -19.83
C ASP A 113 8.97 12.45 -18.39
N VAL A 114 8.12 12.05 -17.43
CA VAL A 114 8.32 12.38 -16.02
C VAL A 114 9.50 11.63 -15.40
N ALA A 115 9.72 10.36 -15.77
CA ALA A 115 10.82 9.56 -15.25
C ALA A 115 12.16 10.12 -15.72
N LYS A 116 12.30 10.47 -17.01
CA LYS A 116 13.50 11.13 -17.55
C LYS A 116 13.76 12.48 -16.89
N ALA A 117 12.73 13.31 -16.73
CA ALA A 117 12.84 14.62 -16.10
C ALA A 117 13.33 14.51 -14.64
N ASN A 118 13.03 13.40 -13.97
CA ASN A 118 13.47 13.12 -12.60
C ASN A 118 14.74 12.23 -12.53
N GLY A 119 15.48 12.07 -13.63
CA GLY A 119 16.77 11.38 -13.62
C GLY A 119 16.70 9.85 -13.50
N MET A 120 15.52 9.25 -13.69
CA MET A 120 15.37 7.80 -13.74
C MET A 120 15.89 7.24 -15.07
N LYS A 121 16.41 6.02 -15.04
CA LYS A 121 16.95 5.32 -16.20
C LYS A 121 16.03 4.17 -16.59
N LEU A 122 15.74 4.06 -17.88
CA LEU A 122 14.97 2.93 -18.42
C LEU A 122 15.76 1.64 -18.33
N ASN A 123 15.21 0.67 -17.61
CA ASN A 123 15.61 -0.71 -17.67
C ASN A 123 14.94 -1.37 -18.89
N ARG A 124 15.74 -1.65 -19.93
CA ARG A 124 15.24 -2.22 -21.19
C ARG A 124 14.75 -3.66 -21.08
N ARG A 125 15.05 -4.37 -19.98
CA ARG A 125 14.66 -5.77 -19.79
C ARG A 125 13.19 -5.92 -19.44
N ASP A 126 12.70 -5.06 -18.54
CA ASP A 126 11.35 -5.13 -17.97
C ASP A 126 10.54 -3.85 -18.21
N GLY A 127 11.13 -2.84 -18.84
CA GLY A 127 10.49 -1.56 -19.13
C GLY A 127 10.34 -0.64 -17.92
N SER A 128 10.87 -1.03 -16.75
CA SER A 128 10.82 -0.20 -15.54
C SER A 128 11.77 1.00 -15.63
N TRP A 129 11.45 2.05 -14.88
CA TRP A 129 12.29 3.23 -14.73
C TRP A 129 12.89 3.22 -13.34
N THR A 130 14.21 3.25 -13.24
CA THR A 130 14.92 3.05 -11.98
C THR A 130 15.86 4.21 -11.66
N MET A 131 15.94 4.58 -10.39
CA MET A 131 17.00 5.45 -9.86
C MET A 131 17.53 4.92 -8.53
N GLY A 132 18.72 5.37 -8.13
CA GLY A 132 19.34 4.97 -6.87
C GLY A 132 18.81 5.77 -5.67
N LEU A 133 18.81 5.16 -4.47
CA LEU A 133 18.43 5.84 -3.23
C LEU A 133 19.55 6.71 -2.62
N GLY A 134 20.73 6.76 -3.24
CA GLY A 134 21.86 7.62 -2.82
C GLY A 134 22.95 6.91 -2.01
N GLY A 135 22.82 5.60 -1.79
CA GLY A 135 23.82 4.77 -1.12
C GLY A 135 24.45 3.72 -2.04
N ASP A 136 24.33 2.45 -1.67
CA ASP A 136 24.83 1.33 -2.46
C ASP A 136 24.08 1.20 -3.80
N LYS A 137 24.76 0.70 -4.84
CA LYS A 137 24.18 0.49 -6.18
C LYS A 137 23.00 -0.50 -6.21
N ASN A 138 22.89 -1.35 -5.19
CA ASN A 138 21.77 -2.27 -5.04
C ASN A 138 20.53 -1.59 -4.46
N TYR A 139 20.64 -0.35 -3.95
CA TYR A 139 19.52 0.40 -3.37
C TYR A 139 18.90 1.32 -4.40
N THR A 140 17.68 0.99 -4.78
CA THR A 140 17.00 1.60 -5.92
C THR A 140 15.52 1.76 -5.66
N VAL A 141 14.91 2.69 -6.36
CA VAL A 141 13.46 2.75 -6.55
C VAL A 141 13.16 2.61 -8.04
N SER A 142 12.31 1.65 -8.37
CA SER A 142 11.89 1.31 -9.73
C SER A 142 10.39 1.55 -9.87
N ILE A 143 9.96 2.24 -10.93
CA ILE A 143 8.56 2.42 -11.30
C ILE A 143 8.26 1.58 -12.54
N PHE A 144 7.24 0.74 -12.46
CA PHE A 144 6.83 -0.12 -13.57
C PHE A 144 5.90 0.63 -14.54
N PRO A 145 5.87 0.23 -15.83
CA PRO A 145 4.89 0.74 -16.78
C PRO A 145 3.45 0.55 -16.28
N GLN A 146 2.61 1.58 -16.44
CA GLN A 146 1.20 1.45 -16.10
C GLN A 146 0.51 0.48 -17.06
N GLY A 147 -0.14 -0.54 -16.51
CA GLY A 147 -0.96 -1.50 -17.25
C GLY A 147 -2.26 -0.89 -17.77
N SER A 148 -3.32 -1.70 -17.85
CA SER A 148 -4.66 -1.23 -18.24
C SER A 148 -5.26 -0.26 -17.22
N ASN A 149 -4.87 -0.38 -15.95
CA ASN A 149 -5.25 0.55 -14.90
C ASN A 149 -4.29 1.74 -14.87
N LYS A 150 -4.75 2.90 -15.35
CA LYS A 150 -3.98 4.16 -15.38
C LYS A 150 -4.04 4.95 -14.08
N ASP A 151 -4.89 4.52 -13.16
CA ASP A 151 -5.09 5.16 -11.86
C ASP A 151 -4.11 4.66 -10.80
N VAL A 152 -3.16 3.79 -11.19
CA VAL A 152 -2.17 3.19 -10.29
C VAL A 152 -0.75 3.41 -10.80
N CYS A 153 0.11 3.95 -9.94
CA CYS A 153 1.56 3.89 -10.04
C CYS A 153 2.05 2.71 -9.19
N GLN A 154 2.76 1.77 -9.79
CA GLN A 154 3.37 0.65 -9.08
C GLN A 154 4.89 0.80 -9.13
N GLY A 155 5.53 0.56 -7.98
CA GLY A 155 6.98 0.53 -7.87
C GLY A 155 7.51 -0.52 -6.91
N GLU A 156 8.81 -0.71 -6.99
CA GLU A 156 9.60 -1.57 -6.13
C GLU A 156 10.75 -0.74 -5.56
N VAL A 157 11.03 -0.92 -4.27
CA VAL A 157 12.07 -0.21 -3.53
C VAL A 157 13.02 -1.25 -2.97
N HIS A 158 14.28 -1.20 -3.37
CA HIS A 158 15.38 -1.93 -2.76
C HIS A 158 16.12 -1.00 -1.83
N PHE A 159 16.20 -1.35 -0.55
CA PHE A 159 16.83 -0.54 0.47
C PHE A 159 17.74 -1.40 1.35
N ALA A 160 18.58 -0.75 2.15
CA ALA A 160 19.49 -1.47 3.04
C ALA A 160 18.73 -2.40 3.99
N VAL A 161 19.28 -3.58 4.25
CA VAL A 161 18.64 -4.58 5.12
C VAL A 161 18.36 -3.98 6.50
N GLY A 162 17.11 -4.06 6.95
CA GLY A 162 16.62 -3.49 8.20
C GLY A 162 16.42 -1.96 8.19
N GLN A 163 16.47 -1.30 7.03
CA GLN A 163 16.29 0.14 6.87
C GLN A 163 14.92 0.52 6.26
N ASP A 164 13.87 -0.20 6.61
CA ASP A 164 12.49 0.12 6.20
C ASP A 164 11.93 1.32 6.96
N LYS A 165 12.32 1.49 8.24
CA LYS A 165 11.77 2.53 9.13
C LYS A 165 11.91 3.96 8.59
N PRO A 166 13.05 4.41 8.04
CA PRO A 166 13.16 5.75 7.47
C PRO A 166 12.20 5.99 6.29
N ILE A 167 11.97 4.96 5.47
CA ILE A 167 11.05 5.04 4.33
C ILE A 167 9.60 5.10 4.82
N VAL A 168 9.21 4.20 5.73
CA VAL A 168 7.86 4.20 6.32
C VAL A 168 7.58 5.50 7.07
N GLY A 169 8.55 6.00 7.84
CA GLY A 169 8.42 7.26 8.56
C GLY A 169 8.23 8.44 7.62
N ALA A 170 8.99 8.49 6.52
CA ALA A 170 8.82 9.50 5.48
C ALA A 170 7.42 9.47 4.85
N ILE A 171 6.94 8.28 4.47
CA ILE A 171 5.60 8.10 3.89
C ILE A 171 4.52 8.49 4.91
N ASN A 172 4.69 8.15 6.19
CA ASN A 172 3.72 8.52 7.23
C ASN A 172 3.63 10.04 7.42
N THR A 173 4.77 10.74 7.46
CA THR A 173 4.78 12.20 7.55
C THR A 173 4.19 12.83 6.28
N TRP A 174 4.51 12.28 5.11
CA TRP A 174 3.94 12.73 3.84
C TRP A 174 2.42 12.54 3.79
N ALA A 175 1.92 11.38 4.19
CA ALA A 175 0.49 11.09 4.27
C ALA A 175 -0.26 12.06 5.18
N PHE A 176 0.34 12.39 6.33
CA PHE A 176 -0.19 13.38 7.28
C PHE A 176 -0.23 14.80 6.71
N LEU A 177 0.79 15.20 5.93
CA LEU A 177 0.88 16.53 5.32
C LEU A 177 0.16 16.64 3.97
N HIS A 178 -0.23 15.50 3.38
CA HIS A 178 -0.92 15.44 2.10
C HIS A 178 -2.28 16.15 2.20
N GLN A 179 -2.73 16.74 1.09
CA GLN A 179 -4.05 17.35 1.01
C GLN A 179 -4.86 16.69 -0.11
N PRO A 180 -5.97 16.00 0.21
CA PRO A 180 -6.50 15.72 1.56
C PRO A 180 -5.62 14.76 2.37
N GLU A 181 -5.69 14.81 3.71
CA GLU A 181 -4.87 13.95 4.58
C GLU A 181 -5.14 12.47 4.30
N LEU A 182 -4.08 11.66 4.17
CA LEU A 182 -4.22 10.22 3.99
C LEU A 182 -4.10 9.52 5.35
N ILE A 183 -5.20 8.95 5.81
CA ILE A 183 -5.29 8.30 7.13
C ILE A 183 -4.78 6.87 7.02
N LEU A 184 -3.96 6.41 7.96
CA LEU A 184 -3.51 5.02 8.02
C LEU A 184 -4.72 4.08 8.25
N GLN A 185 -5.13 3.35 7.21
CA GLN A 185 -6.26 2.41 7.25
C GLN A 185 -5.82 0.98 7.54
N ALA A 186 -4.62 0.60 7.09
CA ALA A 186 -4.13 -0.77 7.23
C ALA A 186 -2.69 -0.80 7.73
N ASN A 187 -2.44 -1.68 8.70
CA ASN A 187 -1.11 -2.03 9.19
C ASN A 187 -1.12 -3.47 9.70
N TYR A 188 -0.99 -4.44 8.79
CA TYR A 188 -1.07 -5.85 9.13
C TYR A 188 0.12 -6.64 8.57
N VAL A 189 0.36 -7.79 9.19
CA VAL A 189 1.41 -8.73 8.84
C VAL A 189 0.76 -10.03 8.43
N ASN A 190 1.12 -10.54 7.26
CA ASN A 190 0.59 -11.80 6.76
C ASN A 190 1.69 -12.58 6.01
N VAL A 191 1.65 -13.91 6.10
CA VAL A 191 2.43 -14.78 5.22
C VAL A 191 1.46 -15.28 4.16
N ASP A 192 1.71 -14.92 2.91
CA ASP A 192 0.85 -15.32 1.80
C ASP A 192 1.16 -16.76 1.35
N PRO A 193 0.28 -17.40 0.54
CA PRO A 193 0.51 -18.76 0.03
C PRO A 193 1.80 -18.97 -0.77
N ASP A 194 2.43 -17.88 -1.21
CA ASP A 194 3.74 -17.90 -1.88
C ASP A 194 4.92 -18.04 -0.89
N GLY A 195 4.63 -18.16 0.40
CA GLY A 195 5.65 -18.29 1.45
C GLY A 195 6.40 -16.98 1.72
N ILE A 196 5.88 -15.84 1.28
CA ILE A 196 6.49 -14.53 1.53
C ILE A 196 5.70 -13.83 2.63
N LYS A 197 6.42 -13.34 3.64
CA LYS A 197 5.89 -12.50 4.70
C LYS A 197 5.83 -11.06 4.20
N ARG A 198 4.64 -10.46 4.29
CA ARG A 198 4.38 -9.06 3.93
C ARG A 198 3.96 -8.28 5.16
N VAL A 199 4.61 -7.13 5.38
CA VAL A 199 4.14 -6.12 6.33
C VAL A 199 3.54 -5.00 5.51
N ARG A 200 2.21 -4.92 5.46
CA ARG A 200 1.50 -4.00 4.57
C ARG A 200 1.01 -2.79 5.34
N LYS A 201 1.32 -1.61 4.83
CA LYS A 201 0.83 -0.31 5.34
C LYS A 201 0.07 0.42 4.25
N SER A 202 -1.09 0.96 4.58
CA SER A 202 -1.94 1.70 3.64
C SER A 202 -2.43 2.98 4.29
N TRP A 203 -2.21 4.10 3.62
CA TRP A 203 -2.75 5.40 3.97
C TRP A 203 -3.72 5.82 2.88
N GLU A 204 -4.94 6.17 3.26
CA GLU A 204 -6.03 6.42 2.32
C GLU A 204 -6.89 7.60 2.77
N HIS A 205 -7.32 8.37 1.78
CA HIS A 205 -8.44 9.30 1.88
C HIS A 205 -9.55 8.80 0.98
N LEU A 206 -10.73 8.58 1.56
CA LEU A 206 -11.90 8.06 0.85
C LEU A 206 -13.02 9.11 0.88
N GLU A 207 -13.56 9.38 -0.30
CA GLU A 207 -14.76 10.18 -0.52
C GLU A 207 -15.85 9.31 -1.13
N SER A 208 -17.06 9.86 -1.25
CA SER A 208 -18.20 9.12 -1.82
C SER A 208 -18.01 8.63 -3.25
N ASN A 209 -17.15 9.31 -4.04
CA ASN A 209 -16.94 9.05 -5.46
C ASN A 209 -15.45 9.03 -5.87
N ALA A 210 -14.52 9.08 -4.90
CA ALA A 210 -13.09 9.10 -5.16
C ALA A 210 -12.29 8.51 -4.00
N SER A 211 -11.10 8.00 -4.29
CA SER A 211 -10.14 7.56 -3.27
C SER A 211 -8.72 7.92 -3.67
N ILE A 212 -7.91 8.38 -2.73
CA ILE A 212 -6.46 8.55 -2.88
C ILE A 212 -5.79 7.62 -1.89
N ALA A 213 -4.85 6.78 -2.33
CA ALA A 213 -4.14 5.90 -1.42
C ALA A 213 -2.68 5.73 -1.78
N VAL A 214 -1.85 5.59 -0.75
CA VAL A 214 -0.48 5.09 -0.84
C VAL A 214 -0.38 3.79 -0.04
N ASN A 215 0.22 2.76 -0.64
CA ASN A 215 0.50 1.49 0.01
C ASN A 215 1.99 1.23 -0.05
N PHE A 216 2.57 0.85 1.09
CA PHE A 216 3.95 0.38 1.15
C PHE A 216 3.98 -0.96 1.88
N SER A 217 4.51 -1.98 1.23
CA SER A 217 4.63 -3.32 1.81
C SER A 217 6.06 -3.82 1.76
N THR A 218 6.63 -4.17 2.92
CA THR A 218 7.94 -4.83 2.95
C THR A 218 7.78 -6.34 2.77
N LEU A 219 8.74 -6.96 2.10
CA LEU A 219 8.76 -8.37 1.73
C LEU A 219 9.93 -9.06 2.42
N SER A 220 9.65 -10.15 3.11
CA SER A 220 10.64 -10.95 3.83
C SER A 220 10.28 -12.43 3.75
N LYS A 221 11.22 -13.30 4.12
CA LYS A 221 10.92 -14.72 4.34
C LYS A 221 10.00 -14.89 5.56
N PRO A 222 9.39 -16.06 5.77
CA PRO A 222 8.52 -16.29 6.92
C PRO A 222 9.21 -16.08 8.27
N ASP A 223 10.52 -16.34 8.33
CA ASP A 223 11.37 -16.11 9.52
C ASP A 223 11.74 -14.64 9.74
N GLY A 224 11.30 -13.73 8.85
CA GLY A 224 11.60 -12.30 8.89
C GLY A 224 12.97 -11.93 8.32
N SER A 225 13.77 -12.90 7.86
CA SER A 225 15.01 -12.61 7.15
C SER A 225 14.73 -12.05 5.76
N SER A 226 15.71 -11.31 5.22
CA SER A 226 15.58 -10.71 3.90
C SER A 226 15.42 -11.76 2.81
N LEU A 227 14.67 -11.41 1.76
CA LEU A 227 14.59 -12.18 0.52
C LEU A 227 15.92 -12.17 -0.23
N ASN A 228 16.72 -11.11 -0.07
CA ASN A 228 18.02 -10.96 -0.72
C ASN A 228 19.10 -10.63 0.32
N GLY A 229 20.27 -11.25 0.22
CA GLY A 229 21.37 -10.98 1.15
C GLY A 229 21.95 -9.55 1.08
N ARG A 230 21.58 -8.75 0.06
CA ARG A 230 22.14 -7.40 -0.17
C ARG A 230 21.18 -6.26 0.14
N PHE A 231 19.89 -6.50 0.13
CA PHE A 231 18.87 -5.47 0.28
C PHE A 231 17.55 -6.09 0.73
N ASP A 232 16.72 -5.30 1.42
CA ASP A 232 15.32 -5.61 1.62
C ASP A 232 14.49 -5.04 0.47
N THR A 233 13.34 -5.68 0.20
CA THR A 233 12.43 -5.28 -0.87
C THR A 233 11.14 -4.72 -0.28
N GLY A 234 10.73 -3.57 -0.79
CA GLY A 234 9.44 -2.95 -0.57
C GLY A 234 8.68 -2.84 -1.88
N THR A 235 7.35 -2.96 -1.81
CA THR A 235 6.45 -2.63 -2.92
C THR A 235 5.71 -1.37 -2.59
N LEU A 236 5.68 -0.45 -3.55
CA LEU A 236 5.05 0.85 -3.45
C LEU A 236 3.88 0.91 -4.43
N PHE A 237 2.71 1.32 -3.96
CA PHE A 237 1.58 1.64 -4.84
C PHE A 237 1.06 3.03 -4.47
N TYR A 238 0.89 3.88 -5.47
CA TYR A 238 0.15 5.13 -5.33
C TYR A 238 -1.04 5.09 -6.30
N GLN A 239 -2.20 5.53 -5.84
CA GLN A 239 -3.41 5.48 -6.65
C GLN A 239 -4.36 6.64 -6.37
N GLU A 240 -5.02 7.14 -7.42
CA GLU A 240 -6.15 8.07 -7.34
C GLU A 240 -7.27 7.49 -8.19
N ARG A 241 -8.37 7.05 -7.57
CA ARG A 241 -9.48 6.40 -8.26
C ARG A 241 -10.72 7.28 -8.19
N LYS A 242 -11.56 7.14 -9.21
CA LYS A 242 -12.94 7.66 -9.24
C LYS A 242 -13.90 6.48 -9.39
N PHE A 243 -15.03 6.53 -8.71
CA PHE A 243 -16.05 5.49 -8.71
C PHE A 243 -17.32 5.94 -9.42
#